data_AF-A0A1A8J0X0-F1
#
_entry.id   AF-A0A1A8J0X0-F1
#
_cell.length_a   1.000
_cell.length_b   1.000
_cell.length_c   1.000
_cell.angle_alpha   90.00
_cell.angle_beta   90.00
_cell.angle_gamma   90.00
#
_symmetry.space_group_name_H-M   'P 1'
#
loop_
_entity.id
_entity.type
_entity.pdbx_description
1 polymer ?
#
loop_
_entity_poly.entity_id
_entity_poly.type
_entity_poly.pdbx_seq_one_letter_code
_entity_poly.pdbx_strand_id
1 'polypeptide(L)'
;VLIPAIHIHLTSAKNCCANRCGMFLSIGFAAVGVLGAIFSLSVASVGLANGPVCSLSKDNPENHWGRPFANSSGSYLSDKSLWSLCEIPENVVEFNVGLFSTLLVAASLELILCAIQMVNGLFGCLCGTCSGKE
;
A
#
# COMPACT_ATOMS: atom_id res chain seq x y z
N VAL A 1 -12.21 3.83 3.47
CA VAL A 1 -12.44 5.15 2.82
C VAL A 1 -13.91 5.42 2.51
N LEU A 2 -14.66 4.53 1.83
CA LEU A 2 -16.10 4.75 1.60
C LEU A 2 -16.96 4.62 2.87
N ILE A 3 -16.59 3.72 3.79
CA ILE A 3 -17.38 3.45 5.00
C ILE A 3 -17.52 4.69 5.91
N PRO A 4 -16.46 5.47 6.21
CA PRO A 4 -16.59 6.72 6.95
C PRO A 4 -17.46 7.76 6.24
N ALA A 5 -17.33 7.91 4.92
CA ALA A 5 -18.14 8.84 4.14
C ALA A 5 -19.64 8.47 4.18
N ILE A 6 -19.96 7.18 3.98
CA ILE A 6 -21.33 6.66 4.08
C ILE A 6 -21.85 6.79 5.51
N HIS A 7 -21.01 6.52 6.51
CA HIS A 7 -21.40 6.65 7.91
C HIS A 7 -21.63 8.11 8.32
N ILE A 8 -20.82 9.06 7.86
CA ILE A 8 -21.05 10.50 8.08
C ILE A 8 -22.35 10.96 7.41
N HIS A 9 -22.64 10.48 6.20
CA HIS A 9 -23.89 10.79 5.49
C HIS A 9 -25.14 10.19 6.15
N LEU A 10 -25.06 8.94 6.63
CA LEU A 10 -26.19 8.23 7.26
C LEU A 10 -26.38 8.59 8.74
N THR A 11 -25.33 9.07 9.43
CA THR A 11 -25.36 9.42 10.87
C THR A 11 -25.50 10.92 11.10
N SER A 12 -25.92 11.70 10.09
CA SER A 12 -26.36 13.09 10.23
C SER A 12 -27.68 13.16 11.03
N ALA A 13 -27.63 12.72 12.28
CA ALA A 13 -28.70 12.80 13.25
C ALA A 13 -28.54 14.09 14.05
N LYS A 14 -29.03 15.21 13.49
CA LYS A 14 -29.52 16.46 14.13
C LYS A 14 -28.83 17.06 15.38
N ASN A 15 -27.66 16.61 15.85
CA ASN A 15 -26.99 17.11 17.06
C ASN A 15 -25.47 17.28 16.86
N CYS A 16 -24.93 18.42 17.33
CA CYS A 16 -23.52 18.81 17.20
C CYS A 16 -22.51 17.74 17.71
N CYS A 17 -22.88 16.86 18.65
CA CYS A 17 -21.99 15.82 19.19
C CYS A 17 -21.73 14.65 18.22
N ALA A 18 -22.71 14.27 17.39
CA ALA A 18 -22.58 13.13 16.46
C ALA A 18 -21.65 13.46 15.28
N ASN A 19 -21.70 14.72 14.79
CA ASN A 19 -20.83 15.20 13.72
C ASN A 19 -19.35 15.18 14.14
N ARG A 20 -19.03 15.53 15.39
CA ARG A 20 -17.66 15.47 15.92
C ARG A 20 -17.15 14.04 16.08
N CYS A 21 -17.96 13.15 16.66
CA CYS A 21 -17.55 11.77 16.93
C CYS A 21 -17.32 10.97 15.63
N GLY A 22 -18.15 11.18 14.60
CA GLY A 22 -17.96 10.57 13.28
C GLY A 22 -16.68 11.02 12.57
N MET A 23 -16.30 12.29 12.73
CA MET A 23 -15.06 12.83 12.16
C MET A 23 -13.80 12.31 12.87
N PHE A 24 -13.81 12.18 14.20
CA PHE A 24 -12.68 11.58 14.94
C PHE A 24 -12.47 10.10 14.60
N LEU A 25 -13.54 9.32 14.46
CA LEU A 25 -13.44 7.94 14.01
C LEU A 25 -12.85 7.84 12.61
N SER A 26 -13.26 8.71 11.68
CA SER A 26 -12.68 8.76 10.33
C SER A 26 -11.18 9.08 10.34
N ILE A 27 -10.73 10.02 11.18
CA ILE A 27 -9.30 10.36 11.35
C ILE A 27 -8.55 9.17 11.96
N GLY A 28 -9.13 8.48 12.94
CA GLY A 28 -8.55 7.30 13.56
C GLY A 28 -8.34 6.16 12.55
N PHE A 29 -9.36 5.83 11.75
CA PHE A 29 -9.24 4.83 10.69
C PHE A 29 -8.27 5.26 9.59
N ALA A 30 -8.22 6.54 9.23
CA ALA A 30 -7.24 7.06 8.28
C ALA A 30 -5.80 6.92 8.81
N ALA A 31 -5.56 7.18 10.10
CA ALA A 31 -4.25 7.00 10.71
C ALA A 31 -3.80 5.53 10.70
N VAL A 32 -4.71 4.60 11.02
CA VAL A 32 -4.43 3.16 10.89
C VAL A 32 -4.12 2.77 9.44
N GLY A 33 -4.85 3.32 8.47
CA GLY A 33 -4.57 3.11 7.04
C GLY A 33 -3.20 3.66 6.62
N VAL A 34 -2.79 4.83 7.12
CA VAL A 34 -1.44 5.38 6.87
C VAL A 34 -0.36 4.43 7.40
N LEU A 35 -0.52 3.92 8.63
CA LEU A 35 0.43 2.96 9.20
C LEU A 35 0.50 1.67 8.37
N GLY A 36 -0.64 1.14 7.94
CA GLY A 36 -0.73 -0.03 7.06
C GLY A 36 -0.05 0.21 5.70
N ALA A 37 -0.30 1.37 5.09
CA ALA A 37 0.30 1.75 3.81
C ALA A 37 1.82 1.87 3.91
N ILE A 38 2.35 2.52 4.95
CA ILE A 38 3.81 2.64 5.17
C ILE A 38 4.46 1.25 5.35
N PHE A 39 3.82 0.38 6.14
CA PHE A 39 4.31 -0.99 6.32
C PHE A 39 4.32 -1.76 4.98
N SER A 40 3.22 -1.69 4.22
CA SER A 40 3.09 -2.34 2.92
C SER A 40 4.13 -1.83 1.91
N LEU A 41 4.33 -0.51 1.82
CA LEU A 41 5.37 0.11 0.98
C LEU A 41 6.77 -0.39 1.33
N SER A 42 7.07 -0.48 2.62
CA SER A 42 8.38 -0.94 3.11
C SER A 42 8.62 -2.41 2.74
N VAL A 43 7.64 -3.29 2.99
CA VAL A 43 7.74 -4.71 2.66
C VAL A 43 7.78 -4.92 1.14
N ALA A 44 6.97 -4.19 0.37
CA ALA A 44 6.91 -4.35 -1.08
C ALA A 44 8.19 -3.85 -1.77
N SER A 45 8.76 -2.74 -1.31
CA SER A 45 10.05 -2.24 -1.83
C SER A 45 11.20 -3.19 -1.51
N VAL A 46 11.28 -3.72 -0.29
CA VAL A 46 12.30 -4.71 0.10
C VAL A 46 12.10 -6.04 -0.65
N GLY A 47 10.85 -6.47 -0.85
CA GLY A 47 10.52 -7.67 -1.63
C GLY A 47 10.94 -7.57 -3.10
N LEU A 48 10.77 -6.37 -3.68
CA LEU A 48 11.21 -6.08 -5.04
C LEU A 48 12.74 -5.94 -5.12
N ALA A 49 13.39 -5.32 -4.14
CA ALA A 49 14.85 -5.17 -4.13
C ALA A 49 15.58 -6.53 -4.00
N ASN A 50 15.05 -7.45 -3.19
CA ASN A 50 15.67 -8.76 -2.99
C ASN A 50 15.40 -9.75 -4.13
N GLY A 51 14.32 -9.54 -4.90
CA GLY A 51 13.88 -10.45 -5.95
C GLY A 51 13.43 -11.84 -5.44
N PRO A 52 12.86 -12.68 -6.32
CA PRO A 52 12.41 -14.02 -5.96
C PRO A 52 13.60 -14.99 -5.75
N VAL A 53 13.32 -16.08 -5.05
CA VAL A 53 14.22 -17.24 -5.00
C VAL A 53 13.92 -18.12 -6.22
N CYS A 54 14.95 -18.52 -6.96
CA CYS A 54 14.82 -19.38 -8.12
C CYS A 54 16.06 -20.27 -8.29
N SER A 55 15.94 -21.31 -9.12
CA SER A 55 17.08 -22.15 -9.51
C SER A 55 17.77 -21.54 -10.74
N LEU A 56 19.11 -21.42 -10.66
CA LEU A 56 19.95 -20.98 -11.78
C LEU A 56 20.47 -22.22 -12.54
N SER A 57 20.11 -22.34 -13.82
CA SER A 57 20.56 -23.37 -14.78
C SER A 57 19.94 -24.78 -14.61
N LYS A 58 19.29 -25.29 -15.67
CA LYS A 58 18.90 -26.71 -15.79
C LYS A 58 20.07 -27.69 -16.00
N ASP A 59 21.25 -27.21 -16.40
CA ASP A 59 22.36 -28.04 -16.86
C ASP A 59 23.37 -28.49 -15.77
N ASN A 60 23.24 -28.02 -14.52
CA ASN A 60 24.10 -28.46 -13.42
C ASN A 60 23.30 -29.30 -12.39
N PRO A 61 23.76 -30.51 -12.02
CA PRO A 61 23.05 -31.38 -11.07
C PRO A 61 23.05 -30.86 -9.63
N GLU A 62 23.85 -29.84 -9.30
CA GLU A 62 23.68 -29.05 -8.09
C GLU A 62 22.73 -27.87 -8.38
N ASN A 63 21.44 -28.09 -8.08
CA ASN A 63 20.41 -27.05 -8.11
C ASN A 63 20.78 -25.92 -7.14
N HIS A 64 21.53 -24.92 -7.59
CA HIS A 64 21.85 -23.75 -6.79
C HIS A 64 20.62 -22.83 -6.72
N TRP A 65 19.78 -23.06 -5.72
CA TRP A 65 18.68 -22.17 -5.35
C TRP A 65 19.26 -20.90 -4.73
N GLY A 66 18.87 -19.75 -5.27
CA GLY A 66 19.38 -18.47 -4.80
C GLY A 66 18.50 -17.30 -5.20
N ARG A 67 18.96 -16.10 -4.81
CA ARG A 67 18.35 -14.83 -5.21
C ARG A 67 19.33 -14.09 -6.12
N PRO A 68 19.30 -14.34 -7.45
CA PRO A 68 20.28 -13.74 -8.35
C PRO A 68 20.19 -12.21 -8.41
N PHE A 69 19.04 -11.65 -8.07
CA PHE A 69 18.77 -10.22 -8.15
C PHE A 69 19.04 -9.45 -6.85
N ALA A 70 19.31 -10.13 -5.73
CA ALA A 70 19.47 -9.49 -4.42
C ALA A 70 20.65 -8.50 -4.36
N ASN A 71 21.69 -8.72 -5.19
CA ASN A 71 22.83 -7.80 -5.32
C ASN A 71 22.78 -6.97 -6.61
N SER A 72 21.70 -7.09 -7.39
CA SER A 72 21.49 -6.24 -8.56
C SER A 72 20.92 -4.90 -8.09
N SER A 73 21.39 -3.80 -8.67
CA SER A 73 20.87 -2.45 -8.38
C SER A 73 19.48 -2.20 -9.01
N GLY A 74 18.62 -3.24 -9.05
CA GLY A 74 17.29 -3.20 -9.66
C GLY A 74 17.29 -3.28 -11.19
N SER A 75 18.41 -3.63 -11.82
CA SER A 75 18.54 -3.72 -13.29
C SER A 75 17.51 -4.67 -13.92
N TYR A 76 17.17 -5.75 -13.22
CA TYR A 76 16.18 -6.74 -13.69
C TYR A 76 14.75 -6.18 -13.79
N LEU A 77 14.44 -5.03 -13.17
CA LEU A 77 13.13 -4.39 -13.31
C LEU A 77 12.98 -3.69 -14.67
N SER A 78 14.09 -3.18 -15.23
CA SER A 78 14.10 -2.50 -16.53
C SER A 78 14.46 -3.44 -17.67
N ASP A 79 15.33 -4.42 -17.42
CA ASP A 79 15.81 -5.37 -18.42
C ASP A 79 15.19 -6.76 -18.21
N LYS A 80 14.22 -7.08 -19.07
CA LYS A 80 13.55 -8.39 -19.09
C LYS A 80 14.48 -9.53 -19.53
N SER A 81 15.61 -9.25 -20.19
CA SER A 81 16.57 -10.30 -20.58
C SER A 81 17.15 -11.01 -19.36
N LEU A 82 17.25 -10.32 -18.22
CA LEU A 82 17.74 -10.86 -16.96
C LEU A 82 16.77 -11.87 -16.32
N TRP A 83 15.51 -11.92 -16.75
CA TRP A 83 14.52 -12.84 -16.17
C TRP A 83 14.80 -14.30 -16.56
N SER A 84 15.51 -14.53 -17.67
CA SER A 84 15.91 -15.89 -18.10
C SER A 84 16.95 -16.53 -17.17
N LEU A 85 17.52 -15.76 -16.23
CA LEU A 85 18.43 -16.29 -15.22
C LEU A 85 17.71 -17.21 -14.20
N CYS A 86 16.41 -16.97 -14.01
CA CYS A 86 15.54 -17.81 -13.20
C CYS A 86 14.74 -18.75 -14.11
N GLU A 87 15.16 -20.01 -14.18
CA GLU A 87 14.53 -20.97 -15.09
C GLU A 87 13.39 -21.75 -14.43
N ILE A 88 13.54 -22.05 -13.14
CA ILE A 88 12.52 -22.76 -12.34
C ILE A 88 12.28 -21.98 -11.04
N PRO A 89 11.01 -21.68 -10.68
CA PRO A 89 9.78 -21.94 -11.44
C PRO A 89 9.57 -20.95 -12.61
N GLU A 90 8.86 -21.40 -13.65
CA GLU A 90 8.52 -20.57 -14.81
C GLU A 90 7.73 -19.32 -14.40
N ASN A 91 8.05 -18.18 -15.01
CA ASN A 91 7.39 -16.88 -14.77
C ASN A 91 7.42 -16.37 -13.31
N VAL A 92 8.30 -16.93 -12.46
CA VAL A 92 8.41 -16.50 -11.05
C VAL A 92 8.83 -15.03 -10.91
N VAL A 93 9.70 -14.55 -11.81
CA VAL A 93 10.17 -13.17 -11.80
C VAL A 93 9.05 -12.21 -12.17
N GLU A 94 8.28 -12.54 -13.20
CA GLU A 94 7.12 -11.74 -13.61
C GLU A 94 6.06 -11.68 -12.51
N PHE A 95 5.76 -12.82 -11.88
CA PHE A 95 4.84 -12.88 -10.75
C PHE A 95 5.31 -12.02 -9.57
N ASN A 96 6.58 -12.14 -9.17
CA ASN A 96 7.16 -11.37 -8.06
C ASN A 96 7.11 -9.87 -8.34
N VAL A 97 7.53 -9.44 -9.53
CA VAL A 97 7.51 -8.03 -9.95
C VAL A 97 6.07 -7.51 -10.02
N GLY A 98 5.15 -8.26 -10.64
CA GLY A 98 3.75 -7.87 -10.76
C GLY A 98 3.06 -7.72 -9.40
N LEU A 99 3.25 -8.70 -8.51
CA LEU A 99 2.68 -8.69 -7.16
C LEU A 99 3.18 -7.48 -6.37
N PHE A 100 4.49 -7.32 -6.23
CA PHE A 100 5.07 -6.25 -5.42
C PHE A 100 4.88 -4.86 -6.04
N SER A 101 4.89 -4.73 -7.37
CA SER A 101 4.55 -3.47 -8.04
C SER A 101 3.10 -3.08 -7.79
N THR A 102 2.17 -4.02 -7.84
CA THR A 102 0.76 -3.74 -7.56
C THR A 102 0.56 -3.31 -6.10
N LEU A 103 1.24 -3.98 -5.16
CA LEU A 103 1.23 -3.59 -3.75
C LEU A 103 1.80 -2.19 -3.52
N LEU A 104 2.91 -1.83 -4.19
CA LEU A 104 3.48 -0.49 -4.11
C LEU A 104 2.49 0.58 -4.59
N VAL A 105 1.84 0.36 -5.73
CA VAL A 105 0.85 1.29 -6.27
C VAL A 105 -0.36 1.40 -5.34
N ALA A 106 -0.91 0.27 -4.89
CA ALA A 106 -2.06 0.23 -3.99
C ALA A 106 -1.78 0.95 -2.67
N ALA A 107 -0.63 0.68 -2.04
CA ALA A 107 -0.23 1.32 -0.80
C ALA A 107 0.06 2.82 -0.97
N SER A 108 0.63 3.23 -2.11
CA SER A 108 0.81 4.65 -2.43
C SER A 108 -0.53 5.39 -2.55
N LEU A 109 -1.49 4.79 -3.25
CA LEU A 109 -2.84 5.35 -3.39
C LEU A 109 -3.55 5.41 -2.04
N GLU A 110 -3.47 4.36 -1.22
CA GLU A 110 -4.02 4.35 0.13
C GLU A 110 -3.43 5.48 0.98
N LEU A 111 -2.11 5.65 0.96
CA LEU A 111 -1.41 6.70 1.70
C LEU A 111 -1.94 8.10 1.30
N ILE A 112 -2.06 8.37 0.00
CA ILE A 112 -2.57 9.64 -0.53
C ILE A 112 -4.01 9.87 -0.07
N LEU A 113 -4.88 8.86 -0.24
CA LEU A 113 -6.29 8.98 0.11
C LEU A 113 -6.52 9.15 1.62
N CYS A 114 -5.75 8.44 2.46
CA CYS A 114 -5.81 8.58 3.91
C CYS A 114 -5.26 9.93 4.37
N ALA A 115 -4.19 10.44 3.75
CA ALA A 115 -3.65 11.77 4.04
C ALA A 115 -4.67 12.87 3.71
N ILE A 116 -5.31 12.81 2.55
CA ILE A 116 -6.38 13.75 2.16
C ILE A 116 -7.53 13.70 3.17
N GLN A 117 -7.97 12.50 3.58
CA GLN A 117 -9.02 12.35 4.62
C GLN A 117 -8.59 12.94 5.97
N MET A 118 -7.33 12.79 6.35
CA MET A 118 -6.81 13.34 7.60
C MET A 118 -6.81 14.87 7.57
N VAL A 119 -6.38 15.48 6.46
CA VAL A 119 -6.40 16.93 6.26
C VAL A 119 -7.84 17.45 6.28
N ASN A 120 -8.73 16.85 5.49
CA ASN A 120 -10.13 17.25 5.43
C ASN A 120 -10.85 17.07 6.78
N GLY A 121 -10.55 15.97 7.49
CA GLY A 121 -11.04 15.72 8.83
C GLY A 121 -10.55 16.76 9.83
N LEU A 122 -9.27 17.15 9.77
CA LEU A 122 -8.71 18.19 10.64
C LEU A 122 -9.33 19.56 10.36
N PHE A 123 -9.48 19.94 9.09
CA PHE A 123 -10.13 21.19 8.70
C PHE A 123 -11.59 21.25 9.15
N GLY A 124 -12.37 20.18 9.02
CA GLY A 124 -13.75 20.19 9.53
C GLY A 124 -13.83 20.11 11.07
N CYS A 125 -12.80 19.59 11.77
CA CYS A 125 -12.72 19.68 13.24
C CYS A 125 -12.34 21.09 13.74
N LEU A 126 -11.48 21.83 13.01
CA LEU A 126 -10.98 23.16 13.38
C LEU A 126 -11.86 24.32 12.87
N CYS A 127 -12.38 24.23 11.63
CA CYS A 127 -13.23 25.24 11.00
C CYS A 127 -14.72 24.89 11.03
N GLY A 128 -15.09 23.68 11.44
CA GLY A 128 -16.49 23.28 11.68
C GLY A 128 -17.01 23.90 12.96
N THR A 129 -17.33 25.19 12.90
CA THR A 129 -18.14 25.87 13.90
C THR A 129 -19.49 25.15 13.99
N CYS A 130 -19.94 24.82 15.21
CA CYS A 130 -21.38 24.77 15.44
C CYS A 130 -21.87 26.19 15.14
N SER A 131 -22.39 26.41 13.92
CA SER A 131 -23.16 27.61 13.64
C SER A 131 -24.36 27.56 14.55
N GLY A 132 -24.25 28.21 15.70
CA GLY A 132 -25.38 28.44 16.57
C GLY A 132 -26.40 29.25 15.80
N LYS A 133 -27.53 28.62 15.47
CA LYS A 133 -28.85 29.23 15.61
C LYS A 133 -29.89 28.13 15.48
N GLU A 134 -30.71 28.08 16.55
CA GLU A 134 -32.05 27.47 16.71
C GLU A 134 -32.28 25.99 16.35
#